data_AF-A0A9Q1HFD8-F1
#
_entry.id   AF-A0A9Q1HFD8-F1
#
_cell.length_a   1.000
_cell.length_b   1.000
_cell.length_c   1.000
_cell.angle_alpha   90.00
_cell.angle_beta   90.00
_cell.angle_gamma   90.00
#
_symmetry.space_group_name_H-M   'P 1'
#
loop_
_entity.id
_entity.type
_entity.pdbx_description
1 polymer ?
#
loop_
_entity_poly.entity_id
_entity_poly.type
_entity_poly.pdbx_seq_one_letter_code
_entity_poly.pdbx_strand_id
1 'polypeptide(L)'
;MARYRDSCECGKSEMYPFNAPPTQNVIERGSREKTKPIAGPSIPHEFEISGTGDQYIDLEKTQLYVKCKIIKGNGDAMDGDAARNPDKLGPITYTLYSLFKRLDASLNGKEV
;
A
#
# COMPACT_ATOMS: atom_id res chain seq x y z
N MET A 1 -12.65 -6.96 14.77
CA MET A 1 -13.61 -7.06 13.64
C MET A 1 -15.02 -7.05 14.20
N ALA A 2 -15.93 -6.26 13.62
CA ALA A 2 -17.33 -6.26 14.04
C ALA A 2 -18.08 -7.36 13.28
N ARG A 3 -18.69 -8.32 13.98
CA ARG A 3 -19.61 -9.28 13.38
C ARG A 3 -20.90 -8.56 12.98
N TYR A 4 -21.40 -8.82 11.78
CA TYR A 4 -22.74 -8.40 11.39
C TYR A 4 -23.77 -9.26 12.14
N ARG A 5 -24.88 -8.65 12.57
CA ARG A 5 -25.92 -9.36 13.32
C ARG A 5 -26.50 -10.44 12.38
N ASP A 6 -26.55 -11.69 12.85
CA ASP A 6 -27.00 -12.86 12.08
C ASP A 6 -26.06 -13.35 10.95
N SER A 7 -24.79 -12.91 10.92
CA SER A 7 -23.81 -13.49 9.98
C SER A 7 -23.30 -14.86 10.46
N CYS A 8 -23.32 -15.86 9.58
CA CYS A 8 -22.63 -17.13 9.81
C CYS A 8 -21.11 -16.99 9.62
N GLU A 9 -20.36 -18.03 10.00
CA GLU A 9 -18.92 -18.07 9.78
C GLU A 9 -18.58 -18.24 8.29
N CYS A 10 -17.52 -17.58 7.84
CA CYS A 10 -17.07 -17.68 6.44
C CYS A 10 -16.55 -19.09 6.14
N GLY A 11 -17.33 -19.83 5.35
CA GLY A 11 -16.98 -21.13 4.78
C GLY A 11 -17.42 -21.21 3.32
N LYS A 12 -16.88 -22.14 2.54
CA LYS A 12 -17.34 -22.39 1.17
C LYS A 12 -18.79 -22.87 1.21
N SER A 13 -19.72 -22.00 0.83
CA SER A 13 -21.14 -22.30 0.67
C SER A 13 -21.58 -21.74 -0.69
N GLU A 14 -22.06 -22.62 -1.56
CA GLU A 14 -22.39 -22.29 -2.95
C GLU A 14 -23.74 -21.56 -3.11
N MET A 15 -24.44 -21.23 -2.02
CA MET A 15 -25.85 -20.84 -2.07
C MET A 15 -26.20 -19.61 -1.20
N TYR A 16 -25.61 -18.44 -1.44
CA TYR A 16 -25.84 -17.28 -0.55
C TYR A 16 -26.00 -15.90 -1.23
N PRO A 17 -26.92 -15.69 -2.22
CA PRO A 17 -27.15 -14.35 -2.77
C PRO A 17 -28.01 -13.42 -1.89
N PHE A 18 -28.77 -13.92 -0.90
CA PHE A 18 -29.77 -13.11 -0.17
C PHE A 18 -29.55 -12.98 1.34
N ASN A 19 -28.49 -13.57 1.87
CA ASN A 19 -28.22 -13.58 3.31
C ASN A 19 -27.12 -12.58 3.65
N ALA A 20 -27.03 -12.24 4.94
CA ALA A 20 -25.93 -11.43 5.45
C ALA A 20 -24.57 -12.04 5.05
N PRO A 21 -23.60 -11.22 4.60
CA PRO A 21 -22.29 -11.72 4.23
C PRO A 21 -21.64 -12.42 5.44
N PRO A 22 -21.02 -13.59 5.24
CA PRO A 22 -20.45 -14.33 6.34
C PRO A 22 -19.24 -13.60 6.93
N THR A 23 -19.04 -13.69 8.24
CA THR A 23 -17.92 -13.03 8.90
C THR A 23 -16.69 -13.94 8.94
N GLN A 24 -15.54 -13.44 8.51
CA GLN A 24 -14.25 -14.10 8.64
C GLN A 24 -13.82 -14.13 10.11
N ASN A 25 -13.63 -15.32 10.68
CA ASN A 25 -13.17 -15.49 12.07
C ASN A 25 -11.76 -16.10 12.16
N VAL A 26 -11.16 -16.53 11.04
CA VAL A 26 -9.85 -17.20 11.02
C VAL A 26 -8.70 -16.22 11.27
N ILE A 27 -8.83 -14.96 10.83
CA ILE A 27 -7.79 -13.95 11.01
C ILE A 27 -8.03 -13.22 12.33
N GLU A 28 -7.25 -13.57 13.36
CA GLU A 28 -7.40 -13.00 14.70
C GLU A 28 -6.71 -11.63 14.85
N ARG A 29 -5.57 -11.45 14.18
CA ARG A 29 -4.71 -10.27 14.30
C ARG A 29 -4.04 -9.94 12.98
N GLY A 30 -3.74 -8.65 12.79
CA GLY A 30 -2.94 -8.16 11.66
C GLY A 30 -1.80 -7.30 12.17
N SER A 31 -0.67 -7.34 11.47
CA SER A 31 0.49 -6.46 11.67
C SER A 31 0.79 -5.71 10.37
N ARG A 32 1.65 -4.69 10.45
CA ARG A 32 2.17 -3.99 9.28
C ARG A 32 3.68 -4.10 9.27
N GLU A 33 4.20 -4.73 8.23
CA GLU A 33 5.64 -4.87 8.01
C GLU A 33 6.11 -3.89 6.93
N LYS A 34 7.37 -3.47 7.01
CA LYS A 34 7.97 -2.53 6.05
C LYS A 34 9.00 -3.25 5.19
N THR A 35 8.69 -3.39 3.91
CA THR A 35 9.60 -3.96 2.91
C THR A 35 10.39 -2.85 2.22
N LYS A 36 11.70 -3.06 2.05
CA LYS A 36 12.56 -2.14 1.28
C LYS A 36 12.63 -2.58 -0.19
N PRO A 37 12.90 -1.68 -1.13
CA PRO A 37 13.14 -2.06 -2.52
C PRO A 37 14.34 -3.02 -2.66
N ILE A 38 14.29 -3.92 -3.64
CA ILE A 38 15.34 -4.90 -3.94
C ILE A 38 16.58 -4.21 -4.55
N ALA A 39 16.36 -3.24 -5.43
CA ALA A 39 17.43 -2.50 -6.13
C ALA A 39 17.66 -1.11 -5.54
N GLY A 40 18.88 -0.58 -5.75
CA GLY A 40 19.31 0.77 -5.35
C GLY A 40 18.57 1.91 -6.08
N PRO A 41 19.09 3.15 -6.10
CA PRO A 41 18.35 4.35 -6.52
C PRO A 41 17.94 4.41 -8.00
N SER A 42 18.21 3.38 -8.80
CA SER A 42 17.78 3.27 -10.18
C SER A 42 16.33 2.83 -10.28
N ILE A 43 15.53 3.64 -10.98
CA ILE A 43 14.15 3.34 -11.37
C ILE A 43 14.18 2.24 -12.45
N PRO A 44 13.27 1.24 -12.43
CA PRO A 44 12.08 1.10 -11.58
C PRO A 44 12.35 0.52 -10.18
N HIS A 45 11.54 0.94 -9.20
CA HIS A 45 11.60 0.39 -7.83
C HIS A 45 10.82 -0.93 -7.77
N GLU A 46 11.53 -2.01 -7.46
CA GLU A 46 10.96 -3.35 -7.31
C GLU A 46 10.92 -3.76 -5.83
N PHE A 47 9.82 -4.37 -5.41
CA PHE A 47 9.62 -4.87 -4.05
C PHE A 47 9.24 -6.35 -4.09
N GLU A 48 9.96 -7.17 -3.35
CA GLU A 48 9.62 -8.58 -3.14
C GLU A 48 8.97 -8.74 -1.77
N ILE A 49 7.72 -9.20 -1.74
CA ILE A 49 6.97 -9.43 -0.51
C ILE A 49 6.81 -10.93 -0.33
N SER A 50 7.68 -11.51 0.49
CA SER A 50 7.64 -12.94 0.81
C SER A 50 6.72 -13.20 2.01
N GLY A 51 5.79 -14.14 1.86
CA GLY A 51 4.99 -14.63 2.97
C GLY A 51 5.81 -15.53 3.91
N THR A 52 5.44 -15.56 5.19
CA THR A 52 6.07 -16.42 6.21
C THR A 52 5.46 -17.82 6.31
N GLY A 53 4.45 -18.13 5.48
CA GLY A 53 3.71 -19.41 5.48
C GLY A 53 2.54 -19.43 6.47
N ASP A 54 2.70 -18.80 7.63
CA ASP A 54 1.69 -18.79 8.69
C ASP A 54 0.80 -17.53 8.68
N GLN A 55 1.14 -16.56 7.84
CA GLN A 55 0.46 -15.26 7.77
C GLN A 55 -0.05 -14.98 6.37
N TYR A 56 -1.24 -14.40 6.30
CA TYR A 56 -1.83 -13.90 5.06
C TYR A 56 -1.36 -12.47 4.80
N ILE A 57 -1.09 -12.15 3.53
CA ILE A 57 -0.85 -10.78 3.09
C ILE A 57 -2.20 -10.15 2.72
N ASP A 58 -2.54 -9.06 3.39
CA ASP A 58 -3.71 -8.25 3.06
C ASP A 58 -3.33 -7.25 1.95
N LEU A 59 -3.63 -7.61 0.69
CA LEU A 59 -3.33 -6.77 -0.47
C LEU A 59 -4.12 -5.45 -0.47
N GLU A 60 -5.35 -5.43 0.06
CA GLU A 60 -6.17 -4.20 0.15
C GLU A 60 -5.51 -3.19 1.09
N LYS A 61 -4.92 -3.66 2.20
CA LYS A 61 -4.23 -2.80 3.17
C LYS A 61 -2.74 -2.59 2.90
N THR A 62 -2.23 -3.12 1.80
CA THR A 62 -0.86 -2.89 1.34
C THR A 62 -0.74 -1.47 0.79
N GLN A 63 0.29 -0.74 1.22
CA GLN A 63 0.49 0.67 0.85
C GLN A 63 1.95 0.93 0.47
N LEU A 64 2.15 1.69 -0.60
CA LEU A 64 3.46 2.24 -0.95
C LEU A 64 3.76 3.48 -0.09
N TYR A 65 4.86 3.44 0.66
CA TYR A 65 5.35 4.58 1.43
C TYR A 65 6.43 5.32 0.65
N VAL A 66 6.20 6.59 0.33
CA VAL A 66 7.16 7.44 -0.39
C VAL A 66 7.63 8.57 0.50
N LYS A 67 8.95 8.74 0.59
CA LYS A 67 9.59 9.87 1.25
C LYS A 67 10.37 10.67 0.21
N CYS A 68 9.92 11.88 -0.08
CA CYS A 68 10.53 12.78 -1.06
C CYS A 68 10.95 14.11 -0.42
N LYS A 69 11.87 14.82 -1.08
CA LYS A 69 12.29 16.18 -0.74
C LYS A 69 12.07 17.08 -1.95
N ILE A 70 11.49 18.26 -1.72
CA ILE A 70 11.36 19.28 -2.75
C ILE A 70 12.70 20.04 -2.84
N ILE A 71 13.26 20.15 -4.04
CA ILE A 71 14.52 20.85 -4.34
C ILE A 71 14.28 21.83 -5.49
N LYS A 72 15.19 22.80 -5.65
CA LYS A 72 15.16 23.73 -6.78
C LYS A 72 15.47 23.01 -8.09
N GLY A 73 15.05 23.58 -9.23
CA GLY A 73 15.30 23.00 -10.55
C GLY A 73 16.78 22.84 -10.92
N ASN A 74 17.67 23.59 -10.26
CA ASN A 74 19.12 23.46 -10.39
C ASN A 74 19.74 22.39 -9.45
N GLY A 75 18.93 21.67 -8.67
CA GLY A 75 19.38 20.62 -7.74
C GLY A 75 19.71 21.10 -6.32
N ASP A 76 19.74 22.41 -6.09
CA ASP A 76 20.05 22.97 -4.77
C ASP A 76 18.88 22.78 -3.79
N ALA A 77 19.23 22.78 -2.50
CA ALA A 77 18.22 22.88 -1.46
C ALA A 77 17.42 24.19 -1.61
N MET A 78 16.14 24.13 -1.23
CA MET A 78 15.36 25.36 -1.05
C MET A 78 16.05 26.27 -0.04
N ASP A 79 16.03 27.57 -0.27
CA ASP A 79 16.57 28.61 0.62
C ASP A 79 15.52 29.68 0.91
N GLY A 80 15.88 30.66 1.75
CA GLY A 80 15.03 31.81 2.05
C GLY A 80 13.73 31.45 2.77
N ASP A 81 12.67 32.20 2.47
CA ASP A 81 11.34 32.06 3.09
C ASP A 81 10.69 30.70 2.77
N ALA A 82 10.95 30.13 1.59
CA ALA A 82 10.51 28.80 1.17
C ALA A 82 11.09 27.66 2.03
N ALA A 83 12.34 27.79 2.48
CA ALA A 83 12.97 26.82 3.38
C ALA A 83 12.53 26.99 4.83
N ARG A 84 12.23 28.22 5.23
CA ARG A 84 11.80 28.58 6.61
C ARG A 84 10.32 28.36 6.84
N ASN A 85 9.53 28.32 5.77
CA ASN A 85 8.08 28.20 5.82
C ASN A 85 7.63 27.01 4.96
N PRO A 86 7.79 25.76 5.46
CA PRO A 86 7.39 24.56 4.73
C PRO A 86 5.89 24.53 4.39
N ASP A 87 5.08 25.36 5.06
CA ASP A 87 3.65 25.49 4.80
C ASP A 87 3.34 26.26 3.50
N LYS A 88 4.32 26.97 2.91
CA LYS A 88 4.14 27.73 1.66
C LYS A 88 4.34 26.91 0.39
N LEU A 89 5.06 25.80 0.46
CA LEU A 89 5.39 24.97 -0.69
C LEU A 89 5.11 23.52 -0.37
N GLY A 90 4.07 22.98 -0.99
CA GLY A 90 3.64 21.62 -0.78
C GLY A 90 3.28 20.91 -2.08
N PRO A 91 3.25 19.57 -2.04
CA PRO A 91 2.62 18.79 -3.10
C PRO A 91 1.18 19.25 -3.31
N ILE A 92 0.79 19.46 -4.58
CA ILE A 92 -0.60 19.70 -4.96
C ILE A 92 -1.35 18.37 -5.09
N THR A 93 -2.68 18.43 -5.29
CA THR A 93 -3.55 17.24 -5.40
C THR A 93 -2.96 16.17 -6.32
N TYR A 94 -3.12 14.90 -5.95
CA TYR A 94 -2.64 13.73 -6.70
C TYR A 94 -1.12 13.58 -6.87
N THR A 95 -0.29 14.25 -6.06
CA THR A 95 1.17 14.15 -6.19
C THR A 95 1.68 12.71 -6.28
N LEU A 96 1.26 11.81 -5.38
CA LEU A 96 1.71 10.42 -5.40
C LEU A 96 1.33 9.69 -6.71
N TYR A 97 0.11 9.93 -7.22
CA TYR A 97 -0.36 9.33 -8.46
C TYR A 97 0.39 9.85 -9.68
N SER A 98 0.84 11.11 -9.65
CA SER A 98 1.61 11.71 -10.74
C SER A 98 3.08 11.23 -10.80
N LEU A 99 3.60 10.64 -9.73
CA LEU A 99 5.00 10.19 -9.67
C LEU A 99 5.27 8.90 -10.45
N PHE A 100 4.24 8.07 -10.68
CA PHE A 100 4.41 6.74 -11.28
C PHE A 100 3.60 6.63 -12.57
N LYS A 101 4.28 6.20 -13.65
CA LYS A 101 3.63 5.98 -14.96
C LYS A 101 3.03 4.57 -15.08
N ARG A 102 3.62 3.59 -14.40
CA ARG A 102 3.28 2.18 -14.51
C ARG A 102 3.51 1.50 -13.15
N LEU A 103 2.61 0.61 -12.80
CA LEU A 103 2.73 -0.30 -11.68
C LEU A 103 2.40 -1.69 -12.20
N ASP A 104 3.36 -2.60 -12.07
CA ASP A 104 3.21 -3.99 -12.46
C ASP A 104 3.23 -4.84 -11.20
N ALA A 105 2.35 -5.83 -11.14
CA ALA A 105 2.27 -6.77 -10.03
C ALA A 105 2.38 -8.20 -10.59
N SER A 106 3.11 -9.06 -9.89
CA SER A 106 3.17 -10.48 -10.21
C SER A 106 3.05 -11.31 -8.94
N LEU A 107 2.42 -12.48 -9.09
CA LEU A 107 2.33 -13.50 -8.06
C LEU A 107 3.04 -14.75 -8.59
N ASN A 108 4.11 -15.16 -7.90
CA ASN A 108 4.93 -16.32 -8.29
C ASN A 108 5.42 -16.27 -9.74
N GLY A 109 5.88 -15.09 -10.19
CA GLY A 109 6.38 -14.88 -11.55
C GLY A 109 5.31 -14.78 -12.63
N LYS A 110 4.02 -14.81 -12.25
CA LYS A 110 2.90 -14.60 -13.17
C LYS A 110 2.26 -13.23 -12.90
N GLU A 111 2.14 -12.42 -13.94
CA GLU A 111 1.48 -11.12 -13.88
C GLU A 111 0.00 -11.28 -13.47
N VAL A 112 -0.49 -10.38 -12.61
CA VAL A 112 -1.86 -10.40 -12.03
C VAL A 112 -2.62 -9.11 -12.29
#